data_AF-A0A7K2CRF7-F1
#
_entry.id   AF-A0A7K2CRF7-F1
#
_cell.length_a   1.000
_cell.length_b   1.000
_cell.length_c   1.000
_cell.angle_alpha   90.00
_cell.angle_beta   90.00
_cell.angle_gamma   90.00
#
_symmetry.space_group_name_H-M   'P 1'
#
loop_
_entity.id
_entity.type
_entity.pdbx_description
1 polymer ?
#
loop_
_entity_poly.entity_id
_entity_poly.type
_entity_poly.pdbx_seq_one_letter_code
_entity_poly.pdbx_strand_id
1 'polypeptide(L)'
;VVWKENAAWGGVADKVPEPPSTYYRDHVFVCFFDDKVGLANIDAIGLETITTETDYPHSDSTWPHSKELLASQMGHLTQPEVDAICRDNAIRMLGLDLPAAAELRG
;
A
#
# COMPACT_ATOMS: atom_id res chain seq x y z
N VAL A 1 2.36 -15.03 -18.15
CA VAL A 1 2.81 -15.66 -19.42
C VAL A 1 4.33 -15.60 -19.49
N VAL A 2 4.93 -14.40 -19.57
CA VAL A 2 6.39 -14.20 -19.63
C VAL A 2 7.18 -15.02 -18.61
N TRP A 3 6.88 -14.92 -17.31
CA TRP A 3 7.63 -15.69 -16.30
C TRP A 3 7.53 -17.20 -16.50
N LYS A 4 6.31 -17.72 -16.73
CA LYS A 4 6.06 -19.16 -16.94
C LYS A 4 6.85 -19.71 -18.13
N GLU A 5 7.01 -18.90 -19.18
CA GLU A 5 7.68 -19.32 -20.42
C GLU A 5 9.20 -19.14 -20.38
N ASN A 6 9.74 -18.30 -19.48
CA ASN A 6 11.15 -17.89 -19.51
C ASN A 6 11.94 -18.24 -18.24
N ALA A 7 11.30 -18.65 -17.14
CA ALA A 7 11.98 -18.92 -15.87
C ALA A 7 13.11 -19.96 -15.99
N ALA A 8 12.91 -21.00 -16.80
CA ALA A 8 13.92 -22.03 -17.06
C ALA A 8 15.11 -21.52 -17.89
N TRP A 9 14.86 -20.66 -18.88
CA TRP A 9 15.91 -20.08 -19.74
C TRP A 9 16.76 -19.04 -19.02
N GLY A 10 16.16 -18.28 -18.09
CA GLY A 10 16.85 -17.24 -17.35
C GLY A 10 17.81 -17.74 -16.27
N GLY A 11 17.87 -19.06 -16.00
CA GLY A 11 18.65 -19.63 -14.89
C GLY A 11 18.20 -19.15 -13.51
N VAL A 12 16.95 -18.68 -13.41
CA VAL A 12 16.36 -18.13 -12.17
C VAL A 12 15.30 -19.02 -11.56
N ALA A 13 14.89 -20.09 -12.23
CA ALA A 13 13.82 -20.99 -11.75
C ALA A 13 14.05 -21.50 -10.32
N ASP A 14 15.30 -21.84 -9.97
CA ASP A 14 15.64 -22.32 -8.62
C ASP A 14 15.70 -21.20 -7.57
N LYS A 15 15.86 -19.94 -8.01
CA LYS A 15 16.00 -18.75 -7.13
C LYS A 15 14.68 -18.00 -6.95
N VAL A 16 13.83 -18.03 -7.96
CA VAL A 16 12.54 -17.33 -8.03
C VAL A 16 11.50 -18.38 -8.45
N PRO A 17 11.12 -19.29 -7.52
CA PRO A 17 10.26 -20.45 -7.84
C PRO A 17 8.83 -20.09 -8.23
N GLU A 18 8.30 -18.98 -7.72
CA GLU A 18 6.99 -18.42 -8.06
C GLU A 18 7.07 -17.19 -8.98
N PRO A 19 5.95 -16.78 -9.64
CA PRO A 19 5.90 -15.50 -10.36
C PRO A 19 6.29 -14.30 -9.47
N PRO A 20 7.01 -13.29 -10.01
CA PRO A 20 7.36 -12.07 -9.26
C PRO A 20 6.18 -11.37 -8.58
N SER A 21 5.00 -11.42 -9.20
CA SER A 21 3.76 -10.86 -8.63
C SER A 21 3.36 -11.52 -7.32
N THR A 22 3.70 -12.79 -7.09
CA THR A 22 3.43 -13.49 -5.82
C THR A 22 4.22 -12.83 -4.70
N TYR A 23 5.53 -12.67 -4.88
CA TYR A 23 6.38 -12.02 -3.87
C TYR A 23 6.05 -10.55 -3.67
N TYR A 24 5.64 -9.84 -4.73
CA TYR A 24 5.18 -8.47 -4.60
C TYR A 24 4.02 -8.38 -3.60
N ARG A 25 3.00 -9.23 -3.76
CA ARG A 25 1.81 -9.26 -2.88
C ARG A 25 2.15 -9.63 -1.44
N ASP A 26 3.15 -10.48 -1.24
CA ASP A 26 3.52 -10.98 0.08
C ASP A 26 4.57 -10.12 0.82
N HIS A 27 5.41 -9.37 0.10
CA HIS A 27 6.63 -8.78 0.67
C HIS A 27 6.87 -7.31 0.29
N VAL A 28 6.07 -6.71 -0.59
CA VAL A 28 6.26 -5.32 -1.01
C VAL A 28 5.06 -4.50 -0.57
N PHE A 29 5.34 -3.37 0.07
CA PHE A 29 4.36 -2.34 0.39
C PHE A 29 4.68 -1.05 -0.36
N VAL A 30 3.65 -0.29 -0.70
CA VAL A 30 3.76 0.96 -1.46
C VAL A 30 3.00 2.08 -0.76
N CYS A 31 3.53 3.29 -0.82
CA CYS A 31 2.90 4.46 -0.21
C CYS A 31 2.18 5.35 -1.25
N PHE A 32 1.08 5.95 -0.81
CA PHE A 32 0.44 7.09 -1.49
C PHE A 32 0.33 8.31 -0.56
N PHE A 33 0.57 9.50 -1.13
CA PHE A 33 0.35 10.79 -0.48
C PHE A 33 -0.38 11.77 -1.41
N ASP A 34 0.03 11.87 -2.68
CA ASP A 34 -0.72 12.55 -3.76
C ASP A 34 -0.65 11.74 -5.07
N ASP A 35 -1.42 10.64 -5.15
CA ASP A 35 -1.45 9.78 -6.34
C ASP A 35 -2.85 9.25 -6.66
N LYS A 36 -3.56 10.01 -7.51
CA LYS A 36 -4.88 9.62 -8.00
C LYS A 36 -4.85 8.41 -8.93
N VAL A 37 -3.74 8.20 -9.65
CA VAL A 37 -3.63 7.10 -10.62
C VAL A 37 -3.44 5.79 -9.87
N GLY A 38 -2.57 5.78 -8.85
CA GLY A 38 -2.41 4.65 -7.95
C GLY A 38 -3.71 4.23 -7.28
N LEU A 39 -4.45 5.19 -6.71
CA LEU A 39 -5.76 4.92 -6.10
C LEU A 39 -6.81 4.39 -7.09
N ALA A 40 -6.79 4.85 -8.35
CA ALA A 40 -7.66 4.30 -9.39
C ALA A 40 -7.30 2.86 -9.82
N ASN A 41 -6.14 2.35 -9.41
CA ASN A 41 -5.61 1.03 -9.79
C ASN A 41 -5.39 0.10 -8.59
N ILE A 42 -6.08 0.34 -7.46
CA ILE A 42 -5.96 -0.44 -6.22
C ILE A 42 -6.05 -1.95 -6.48
N ASP A 43 -6.97 -2.42 -7.31
CA ASP A 43 -7.13 -3.86 -7.59
C ASP A 43 -5.90 -4.48 -8.27
N ALA A 44 -5.29 -3.74 -9.21
CA ALA A 44 -4.11 -4.19 -9.94
C ALA A 44 -2.88 -4.24 -9.03
N ILE A 45 -2.74 -3.23 -8.17
CA ILE A 45 -1.66 -3.12 -7.19
C ILE A 45 -1.85 -4.20 -6.11
N GLY A 46 -3.01 -4.20 -5.45
CA GLY A 46 -3.37 -5.02 -4.31
C GLY A 46 -3.65 -4.16 -3.10
N LEU A 47 -4.90 -4.12 -2.65
CA LEU A 47 -5.32 -3.30 -1.51
C LEU A 47 -4.45 -3.55 -0.28
N GLU A 48 -4.08 -4.80 -0.03
CA GLU A 48 -3.27 -5.22 1.11
C GLU A 48 -1.83 -4.68 1.10
N THR A 49 -1.29 -4.27 -0.05
CA THR A 49 0.09 -3.77 -0.13
C THR A 49 0.18 -2.26 0.02
N ILE A 50 -0.95 -1.56 0.07
CA ILE A 50 -0.99 -0.11 0.00
C ILE A 50 -1.03 0.52 1.39
N THR A 51 -0.17 1.51 1.62
CA THR A 51 -0.18 2.38 2.80
C THR A 51 -0.28 3.84 2.39
N THR A 52 -0.70 4.72 3.32
CA THR A 52 -0.61 6.17 3.12
C THR A 52 0.62 6.75 3.81
N GLU A 53 1.15 7.83 3.25
CA GLU A 53 2.17 8.66 3.89
C GLU A 53 1.85 10.16 3.73
N THR A 54 2.63 11.02 4.39
CA THR A 54 2.55 12.48 4.21
C THR A 54 3.85 13.08 3.68
N ASP A 55 4.93 12.31 3.68
CA ASP A 55 6.30 12.72 3.32
C ASP A 55 6.77 14.02 4.01
N TYR A 56 6.39 14.23 5.26
CA TYR A 56 6.78 15.44 5.99
C TYR A 56 8.28 15.37 6.37
N PRO A 57 9.07 16.47 6.25
CA PRO A 57 8.70 17.82 5.82
C PRO A 57 9.16 18.15 4.38
N HIS A 58 9.16 17.19 3.47
CA HIS A 58 9.66 17.42 2.11
C HIS A 58 8.90 18.51 1.36
N SER A 59 9.52 19.08 0.33
CA SER A 59 8.95 20.20 -0.44
C SER A 59 7.65 19.84 -1.18
N ASP A 60 7.51 18.57 -1.53
CA ASP A 60 6.36 17.95 -2.18
C ASP A 60 5.43 17.24 -1.17
N SER A 61 5.68 17.42 0.13
CA SER A 61 4.80 16.93 1.19
C SER A 61 3.40 17.50 1.05
N THR A 62 2.41 16.71 1.46
CA THR A 62 1.01 17.13 1.53
C THR A 62 0.67 17.83 2.85
N TRP A 63 1.60 17.82 3.82
CA TRP A 63 1.43 18.50 5.09
C TRP A 63 1.35 20.04 4.88
N PRO A 64 0.50 20.78 5.62
CA PRO A 64 -0.38 20.36 6.71
C PRO A 64 -1.78 19.89 6.27
N HIS A 65 -2.03 19.78 4.96
CA HIS A 65 -3.35 19.49 4.38
C HIS A 65 -3.56 18.02 3.98
N SER A 66 -2.70 17.11 4.48
CA SER A 66 -2.71 15.69 4.10
C SER A 66 -4.06 15.05 4.34
N LYS A 67 -4.72 15.37 5.46
CA LYS A 67 -6.02 14.77 5.81
C LYS A 67 -7.10 15.17 4.81
N GLU A 68 -7.20 16.45 4.47
CA GLU A 68 -8.18 16.95 3.50
C GLU A 68 -7.92 16.39 2.10
N LEU A 69 -6.65 16.31 1.69
CA LEU A 69 -6.28 15.76 0.39
C LEU A 69 -6.62 14.27 0.30
N LEU A 70 -6.21 13.46 1.28
CA LEU A 70 -6.49 12.03 1.32
C LEU A 70 -8.01 11.75 1.33
N ALA A 71 -8.79 12.51 2.10
CA ALA A 71 -10.25 12.39 2.10
C ALA A 71 -10.87 12.71 0.73
N SER A 72 -10.34 13.72 0.03
CA SER A 72 -10.78 14.06 -1.33
C SER A 72 -10.44 12.96 -2.34
N GLN A 73 -9.24 12.38 -2.26
CA GLN A 73 -8.79 11.35 -3.19
C GLN A 73 -9.49 10.00 -2.97
N MET A 74 -9.73 9.62 -1.72
CA MET A 74 -10.32 8.34 -1.35
C MET A 74 -11.86 8.36 -1.23
N GLY A 75 -12.53 9.47 -1.58
CA GLY A 75 -13.99 9.60 -1.44
C GLY A 75 -14.83 8.59 -2.24
N HIS A 76 -14.21 7.85 -3.16
CA HIS A 76 -14.84 6.78 -3.94
C HIS A 76 -14.64 5.38 -3.32
N LEU A 77 -13.80 5.26 -2.30
CA LEU A 77 -13.52 4.00 -1.61
C LEU A 77 -14.49 3.75 -0.46
N THR A 78 -14.68 2.48 -0.13
CA THR A 78 -15.43 2.06 1.05
C THR A 78 -14.62 2.34 2.33
N GLN A 79 -15.30 2.47 3.47
CA GLN A 79 -14.61 2.67 4.75
C GLN A 79 -13.60 1.56 5.08
N PRO A 80 -13.87 0.26 4.83
CA PRO A 80 -12.87 -0.79 5.03
C PRO A 80 -11.62 -0.64 4.15
N GLU A 81 -11.75 -0.15 2.92
CA GLU A 81 -10.59 0.11 2.04
C GLU A 81 -9.77 1.29 2.55
N VAL A 82 -10.44 2.37 2.98
CA VAL A 82 -9.79 3.52 3.62
C VAL A 82 -9.05 3.09 4.91
N ASP A 83 -9.70 2.28 5.75
CA ASP A 83 -9.09 1.75 6.97
C ASP A 83 -7.86 0.87 6.66
N ALA A 84 -7.93 0.03 5.62
CA ALA A 84 -6.79 -0.76 5.18
C ALA A 84 -5.60 0.12 4.77
N ILE A 85 -5.84 1.08 3.88
CA ILE A 85 -4.81 1.97 3.32
C ILE A 85 -4.22 2.90 4.38
N CYS A 86 -5.06 3.52 5.20
CA CYS A 86 -4.62 4.53 6.16
C CYS A 86 -4.14 3.95 7.50
N ARG A 87 -4.38 2.66 7.78
CA ARG A 87 -4.14 2.10 9.12
C ARG A 87 -3.72 0.63 9.11
N ASP A 88 -4.59 -0.28 8.67
CA ASP A 88 -4.46 -1.71 8.99
C ASP A 88 -3.26 -2.36 8.27
N ASN A 89 -2.96 -1.94 7.04
CA ASN A 89 -1.80 -2.45 6.30
C ASN A 89 -0.48 -2.03 6.96
N ALA A 90 -0.37 -0.79 7.43
CA ALA A 90 0.83 -0.31 8.12
C ALA A 90 1.05 -1.04 9.45
N ILE A 91 -0.03 -1.32 10.19
CA ILE A 91 0.02 -2.11 11.42
C ILE A 91 0.55 -3.51 11.15
N ARG A 92 0.01 -4.18 10.13
CA ARG A 92 0.46 -5.52 9.73
C ARG A 92 1.91 -5.52 9.27
N MET A 93 2.30 -4.55 8.44
CA MET A 93 3.66 -4.41 7.91
C MET A 93 4.69 -4.21 9.03
N LEU A 94 4.37 -3.34 9.99
CA LEU A 94 5.30 -2.90 11.03
C LEU A 94 5.16 -3.69 12.34
N GLY A 95 4.20 -4.61 12.43
CA GLY A 95 3.92 -5.37 13.65
C GLY A 95 3.49 -4.49 14.82
N LEU A 96 2.67 -3.47 14.54
CA LEU A 96 2.21 -2.52 15.56
C LEU A 96 0.98 -3.06 16.29
N ASP A 97 0.77 -2.56 17.51
CA ASP A 97 -0.49 -2.75 18.22
C ASP A 97 -1.42 -1.56 17.97
N LEU A 98 -2.72 -1.83 17.83
CA LEU A 98 -3.74 -0.79 17.88
C LEU A 98 -4.11 -0.53 19.35
N PRO A 99 -3.87 0.69 19.87
CA PRO A 99 -4.39 1.05 21.17
C PRO A 99 -5.92 0.96 21.16
N ALA A 100 -6.51 0.71 22.32
CA ALA A 100 -7.95 0.60 22.43
C ALA A 100 -8.60 1.93 22.00
N ALA A 101 -9.80 1.88 21.41
CA ALA A 101 -10.48 3.09 20.92
C ALA A 101 -10.71 4.18 22.01
N ALA A 102 -10.67 3.80 23.29
CA ALA A 102 -10.72 4.72 24.42
C ALA A 102 -9.43 5.55 24.59
N GLU A 103 -8.29 5.04 24.14
CA GLU A 103 -6.96 5.66 24.25
C GLU A 103 -6.66 6.61 23.08
N LEU A 104 -7.41 6.50 21.97
CA LEU A 104 -7.26 7.32 20.77
C LEU A 104 -7.98 8.68 20.83
N ARG A 105 -8.76 8.95 21.87
CA ARG A 105 -9.43 10.25 22.09
C ARG A 105 -8.67 11.05 23.13
N GLY A 106 -7.56 11.65 22.69
CA GLY A 106 -6.84 12.71 23.41
C GLY A 106 -7.07 14.05 22.73
#